data_AF-A0A4Q5HM26-F1
#
_entry.id   AF-A0A4Q5HM26-F1
#
_cell.length_a   1.000
_cell.length_b   1.000
_cell.length_c   1.000
_cell.angle_alpha   90.00
_cell.angle_beta   90.00
_cell.angle_gamma   90.00
#
_symmetry.space_group_name_H-M   'P 1'
#
loop_
_entity.id
_entity.type
_entity.pdbx_description
1 polymer ?
#
loop_
_entity_poly.entity_id
_entity_poly.type
_entity_poly.pdbx_seq_one_letter_code
_entity_poly.pdbx_strand_id
1 'polypeptide(L)'
;MVISGRYLLLENKYYVILTVHDISKERVLKSSLQHSNEKFLCFFDNVTVGCAICDKDGKLVEVNDTYVRYMGTTSKNEAVNQLNIYTNPCINPEFKEIMKAGVPVSEEVKYDYEKINKYYVRSCHKGVHYFRFIVNYMWNAGGEVENILIIWVENTLIHKALRQNNMFREIITYASSISKIGFCSLNLSKSEQLMIPEYLKNLGIKEEIDMPRIFSNLEHAHPDDRKFFLEYIEKADYERMEPLFVL
;
A
#
# COMPACT_ATOMS: atom_id res chain seq x y z
N MET A 1 -14.96 1.42 45.09
CA MET A 1 -15.95 1.90 46.09
C MET A 1 -16.11 3.42 46.01
N VAL A 2 -17.36 3.91 46.02
CA VAL A 2 -17.71 5.32 46.24
C VAL A 2 -18.53 5.38 47.51
N ILE A 3 -18.19 6.32 48.39
CA ILE A 3 -18.98 6.64 49.58
C ILE A 3 -19.56 8.02 49.36
N SER A 4 -20.88 8.16 49.53
CA SER A 4 -21.55 9.45 49.59
C SER A 4 -22.32 9.59 50.89
N GLY A 5 -22.30 10.78 51.47
CA GLY A 5 -22.99 11.10 52.71
C GLY A 5 -23.92 12.30 52.55
N ARG A 6 -25.08 12.27 53.21
CA ARG A 6 -25.95 13.45 53.39
C ARG A 6 -26.48 13.54 54.81
N TYR A 7 -26.63 14.77 55.28
CA TYR A 7 -27.37 15.06 56.51
C TYR A 7 -28.87 14.95 56.28
N LEU A 8 -29.56 14.38 57.26
CA LEU A 8 -30.99 14.24 57.29
C LEU A 8 -31.50 14.71 58.66
N LEU A 9 -32.45 15.64 58.68
CA LEU A 9 -33.09 16.09 59.92
C LEU A 9 -34.45 15.40 60.06
N LEU A 10 -34.63 14.64 61.14
CA LEU A 10 -35.89 13.97 61.49
C LEU A 10 -36.18 14.21 62.97
N GLU A 11 -37.40 14.68 63.28
CA GLU A 11 -37.84 14.94 64.66
C GLU A 11 -36.83 15.74 65.50
N ASN A 12 -36.28 16.82 64.92
CA ASN A 12 -35.28 17.68 65.56
C ASN A 12 -33.94 16.99 65.92
N LYS A 13 -33.64 15.83 65.33
CA LYS A 13 -32.36 15.12 65.44
C LYS A 13 -31.67 15.01 64.08
N TYR A 14 -30.36 15.26 64.07
CA TYR A 14 -29.53 15.12 62.89
C TYR A 14 -29.04 13.68 62.73
N TYR A 15 -29.28 13.12 61.55
CA TYR A 15 -28.76 11.84 61.11
C TYR A 15 -27.82 12.06 59.93
N VAL A 16 -26.85 11.16 59.76
CA VAL A 16 -26.03 11.09 58.55
C VAL A 16 -26.36 9.79 57.85
N ILE A 17 -26.87 9.88 56.62
CA ILE A 17 -26.98 8.72 55.74
C ILE A 17 -25.67 8.59 54.99
N LEU A 18 -25.02 7.45 55.15
CA LEU A 18 -23.88 7.03 54.33
C LEU A 18 -24.35 5.95 53.36
N THR A 19 -24.12 6.17 52.07
CA THR A 19 -24.33 5.15 51.05
C THR A 19 -22.97 4.69 50.54
N VAL A 20 -22.75 3.38 50.55
CA VAL A 20 -21.55 2.75 50.01
C VAL A 20 -21.93 2.00 48.75
N HIS A 21 -21.32 2.38 47.63
CA HIS A 21 -21.54 1.72 46.34
C HIS A 21 -20.23 1.11 45.86
N ASP A 22 -20.20 -0.20 45.65
CA ASP A 22 -19.04 -0.86 45.05
C ASP A 22 -19.04 -0.62 43.53
N ILE A 23 -18.12 0.22 43.08
CA ILE A 23 -17.92 0.56 41.67
C ILE A 23 -16.62 -0.03 41.10
N SER A 24 -16.07 -1.06 41.76
CA SER A 24 -14.75 -1.58 41.38
C SER A 24 -14.77 -2.18 39.97
N LYS A 25 -15.86 -2.86 39.60
CA LYS A 25 -16.06 -3.43 38.25
C LYS A 25 -16.16 -2.33 37.19
N GLU A 26 -16.94 -1.28 37.44
CA GLU A 26 -17.14 -0.14 36.55
C GLU A 26 -15.83 0.61 36.33
N ARG A 27 -15.02 0.77 37.38
CA ARG A 27 -13.69 1.40 37.26
C ARG A 27 -12.74 0.58 36.40
N VAL A 28 -12.69 -0.74 36.61
CA VAL A 28 -11.83 -1.63 35.82
C VAL A 28 -12.28 -1.63 34.36
N LEU A 29 -13.58 -1.76 34.09
CA LEU A 29 -14.14 -1.70 32.74
C LEU A 29 -13.84 -0.36 32.06
N LYS A 30 -14.09 0.76 32.76
CA LYS A 30 -13.80 2.10 32.22
C LYS A 30 -12.31 2.29 31.91
N SER A 31 -11.43 1.86 32.81
CA SER A 31 -10.00 1.95 32.61
C SER A 31 -9.52 1.06 31.46
N SER A 32 -10.05 -0.16 31.34
CA SER A 32 -9.72 -1.07 30.24
C SER A 32 -10.20 -0.51 28.90
N LEU A 33 -11.39 0.07 28.85
CA LEU A 33 -11.94 0.70 27.65
C LEU A 33 -11.08 1.90 27.23
N GLN A 34 -10.74 2.76 28.19
CA GLN A 34 -9.88 3.91 27.95
C GLN A 34 -8.51 3.49 27.40
N HIS A 35 -7.87 2.49 28.03
CA HIS A 35 -6.56 1.98 27.60
C HIS A 35 -6.61 1.37 26.19
N SER A 36 -7.65 0.60 25.88
CA SER A 36 -7.84 0.05 24.53
C SER A 36 -8.06 1.16 23.50
N ASN A 37 -8.83 2.19 23.84
CA ASN A 37 -9.09 3.33 22.96
C ASN A 37 -7.82 4.14 22.70
N GLU A 38 -7.02 4.43 23.74
CA GLU A 38 -5.73 5.12 23.60
C GLU A 38 -4.76 4.36 22.70
N LYS A 39 -4.70 3.02 22.83
CA LYS A 39 -3.91 2.18 21.92
C LYS A 39 -4.40 2.23 20.48
N PHE A 40 -5.72 2.17 20.28
CA PHE A 40 -6.32 2.24 18.97
C PHE A 40 -5.99 3.59 18.29
N LEU A 41 -6.23 4.71 18.98
CA LEU A 41 -5.91 6.04 18.47
C LEU A 41 -4.42 6.19 18.15
N CYS A 42 -3.56 5.70 19.05
CA CYS A 42 -2.11 5.70 18.83
C CYS A 42 -1.72 4.91 17.58
N PHE A 43 -2.28 3.71 17.37
CA PHE A 43 -2.03 2.95 16.15
C PHE A 43 -2.58 3.68 14.91
N PHE A 44 -3.83 4.11 14.97
CA PHE A 44 -4.54 4.73 13.87
C PHE A 44 -3.85 6.02 13.38
N ASP A 45 -3.35 6.86 14.28
CA ASP A 45 -2.65 8.10 13.92
C ASP A 45 -1.19 7.89 13.51
N ASN A 46 -0.50 6.87 14.02
CA ASN A 46 0.92 6.65 13.74
C ASN A 46 1.22 5.76 12.52
N VAL A 47 0.22 5.06 11.96
CA VAL A 47 0.46 4.25 10.75
C VAL A 47 0.79 5.12 9.53
N THR A 48 1.73 4.64 8.71
CA THR A 48 2.19 5.31 7.49
C THR A 48 1.24 5.16 6.31
N VAL A 49 0.04 4.63 6.53
CA VAL A 49 -1.02 4.48 5.53
C VAL A 49 -2.17 5.41 5.86
N GLY A 50 -2.88 5.88 4.84
CA GLY A 50 -4.01 6.78 5.02
C GLY A 50 -5.24 5.99 5.44
N CYS A 51 -5.69 6.15 6.68
CA CYS A 51 -6.86 5.46 7.21
C CYS A 51 -8.04 6.43 7.32
N ALA A 52 -9.21 5.95 6.90
CA ALA A 52 -10.49 6.60 7.13
C ALA A 52 -11.52 5.59 7.62
N ILE A 53 -12.33 5.98 8.59
CA ILE A 53 -13.52 5.24 9.01
C ILE A 53 -14.71 6.02 8.46
N CYS A 54 -15.65 5.30 7.86
CA CYS A 54 -16.90 5.84 7.38
C CYS A 54 -18.07 5.20 8.10
N ASP A 55 -19.18 5.94 8.19
CA ASP A 55 -20.47 5.33 8.52
C ASP A 55 -20.96 4.40 7.39
N LYS A 56 -22.06 3.70 7.64
CA LYS A 56 -22.70 2.80 6.66
C LYS A 56 -23.07 3.47 5.33
N ASP A 57 -23.30 4.79 5.35
CA ASP A 57 -23.67 5.58 4.18
C ASP A 57 -22.43 6.18 3.46
N GLY A 58 -21.22 5.82 3.92
CA GLY A 58 -19.95 6.18 3.33
C GLY A 58 -19.44 7.56 3.71
N LYS A 59 -20.08 8.25 4.64
CA LYS A 59 -19.62 9.55 5.13
C LYS A 59 -18.44 9.34 6.09
N LEU A 60 -17.38 10.12 5.89
CA LEU A 60 -16.17 9.98 6.71
C LEU A 60 -16.45 10.45 8.14
N VAL A 61 -16.32 9.54 9.11
CA VAL A 61 -16.49 9.84 10.55
C VAL A 61 -15.17 10.10 11.24
N GLU A 62 -14.09 9.46 10.78
CA GLU A 62 -12.76 9.61 11.36
C GLU A 62 -11.69 9.41 10.30
N VAL A 63 -10.58 10.14 10.42
CA VAL A 63 -9.42 10.01 9.52
C VAL A 63 -8.13 10.21 10.30
N ASN A 64 -7.06 9.54 9.88
CA ASN A 64 -5.75 9.77 10.45
C ASN A 64 -4.98 10.89 9.75
N ASP A 65 -3.87 11.31 10.32
CA ASP A 65 -3.04 12.38 9.75
C ASP A 65 -2.48 12.01 8.38
N THR A 66 -2.16 10.74 8.16
CA THR A 66 -1.68 10.26 6.86
C THR A 66 -2.74 10.41 5.77
N TYR A 67 -4.02 10.16 6.08
CA TYR A 67 -5.12 10.36 5.16
C TYR A 67 -5.25 11.83 4.77
N VAL A 68 -5.20 12.75 5.73
CA VAL A 68 -5.21 14.21 5.47
C VAL A 68 -4.05 14.60 4.56
N ARG A 69 -2.84 14.08 4.83
CA ARG A 69 -1.68 14.31 3.97
C ARG A 69 -1.89 13.77 2.56
N TYR A 70 -2.43 12.56 2.38
CA TYR A 70 -2.71 12.01 1.06
C TYR A 70 -3.82 12.77 0.33
N MET A 71 -4.87 13.20 1.02
CA MET A 71 -5.91 14.03 0.39
C MET A 71 -5.40 15.44 0.08
N GLY A 72 -4.34 15.90 0.74
CA GLY A 72 -3.77 17.24 0.58
C GLY A 72 -4.65 18.34 1.16
N THR A 73 -5.49 18.01 2.14
CA THR A 73 -6.29 18.98 2.90
C THR A 73 -5.49 19.56 4.07
N THR A 74 -5.92 20.68 4.65
CA THR A 74 -5.14 21.30 5.74
C THR A 74 -5.46 20.74 7.12
N SER A 75 -6.63 20.10 7.27
CA SER A 75 -7.06 19.54 8.55
C SER A 75 -8.01 18.35 8.39
N LYS A 76 -8.16 17.57 9.46
CA LYS A 76 -9.16 16.48 9.55
C LYS A 76 -10.59 17.02 9.34
N ASN A 77 -10.88 18.26 9.75
CA ASN A 77 -12.22 18.87 9.66
C ASN A 77 -12.71 19.11 8.23
N GLU A 78 -11.79 19.25 7.27
CA GLU A 78 -12.15 19.35 5.85
C GLU A 78 -12.58 17.99 5.26
N ALA A 79 -12.25 16.89 5.93
CA ALA A 79 -12.60 15.53 5.52
C ALA A 79 -13.77 14.98 6.34
N VAL A 80 -13.60 14.96 7.66
CA VAL A 80 -14.56 14.40 8.62
C VAL A 80 -15.89 15.14 8.51
N ASN A 81 -16.95 14.37 8.30
CA ASN A 81 -18.32 14.81 8.10
C ASN A 81 -18.58 15.73 6.89
N GLN A 82 -17.57 15.99 6.06
CA GLN A 82 -17.70 16.80 4.84
C GLN A 82 -17.65 15.92 3.58
N LEU A 83 -16.83 14.88 3.61
CA LEU A 83 -16.60 14.00 2.48
C LEU A 83 -17.37 12.69 2.61
N ASN A 84 -17.72 12.14 1.45
CA ASN A 84 -18.33 10.83 1.34
C ASN A 84 -17.52 9.98 0.35
N ILE A 85 -17.20 8.74 0.69
CA ILE A 85 -16.38 7.89 -0.17
C ILE A 85 -17.07 7.56 -1.51
N TYR A 86 -18.40 7.40 -1.52
CA TYR A 86 -19.16 7.08 -2.72
C TYR A 86 -19.22 8.24 -3.71
N THR A 87 -18.99 9.47 -3.28
CA THR A 87 -18.89 10.65 -4.17
C THR A 87 -17.47 10.89 -4.67
N ASN A 88 -16.47 10.13 -4.21
CA ASN A 88 -15.10 10.27 -4.69
C ASN A 88 -15.02 9.91 -6.20
N PRO A 89 -14.57 10.83 -7.07
CA PRO A 89 -14.57 10.63 -8.52
C PRO A 89 -13.44 9.70 -9.01
N CYS A 90 -12.43 9.40 -8.19
CA CYS A 90 -11.34 8.49 -8.54
C CYS A 90 -11.68 7.03 -8.23
N ILE A 91 -12.73 6.77 -7.45
CA ILE A 91 -13.18 5.41 -7.17
C ILE A 91 -14.10 4.94 -8.28
N ASN A 92 -13.77 3.81 -8.89
CA ASN A 92 -14.56 3.18 -9.93
C ASN A 92 -15.98 2.88 -9.42
N PRO A 93 -17.05 3.21 -10.18
CA PRO A 93 -18.42 2.83 -9.84
C PRO A 93 -18.59 1.35 -9.44
N GLU A 94 -17.86 0.43 -10.09
CA GLU A 94 -17.89 -0.99 -9.74
C GLU A 94 -17.46 -1.23 -8.28
N PHE A 95 -16.37 -0.59 -7.84
CA PHE A 95 -15.91 -0.72 -6.46
C PHE A 95 -16.92 -0.15 -5.48
N LYS A 96 -17.66 0.91 -5.85
CA LYS A 96 -18.72 1.48 -5.01
C LYS A 96 -19.87 0.49 -4.82
N GLU A 97 -20.24 -0.25 -5.86
CA GLU A 97 -21.30 -1.28 -5.76
C GLU A 97 -20.84 -2.49 -4.94
N ILE A 98 -19.61 -2.96 -5.14
CA ILE A 98 -18.99 -4.01 -4.30
C ILE A 98 -18.95 -3.54 -2.84
N MET A 99 -18.60 -2.27 -2.62
CA MET A 99 -18.54 -1.68 -1.30
C MET A 99 -19.91 -1.66 -0.60
N LYS A 100 -20.97 -1.28 -1.33
CA LYS A 100 -22.35 -1.29 -0.83
C LYS A 100 -22.87 -2.70 -0.54
N ALA A 101 -22.37 -3.71 -1.25
CA ALA A 101 -22.70 -5.11 -1.00
C ALA A 101 -21.97 -5.69 0.23
N GLY A 102 -21.11 -4.93 0.91
CA GLY A 102 -20.37 -5.39 2.09
C GLY A 102 -19.21 -6.33 1.77
N VAL A 103 -18.74 -6.34 0.51
CA VAL A 103 -17.67 -7.23 0.05
C VAL A 103 -16.33 -6.49 0.12
N PRO A 104 -15.29 -7.06 0.76
CA PRO A 104 -13.98 -6.42 0.85
C PRO A 104 -13.39 -6.12 -0.53
N VAL A 105 -12.74 -4.96 -0.64
CA VAL A 105 -12.05 -4.51 -1.88
C VAL A 105 -10.56 -4.37 -1.57
N SER A 106 -9.69 -4.78 -2.49
CA SER A 106 -8.24 -4.58 -2.39
C SER A 106 -7.63 -4.35 -3.77
N GLU A 107 -7.84 -3.15 -4.32
CA GLU A 107 -7.53 -2.84 -5.71
C GLU A 107 -6.64 -1.62 -5.85
N GLU A 108 -6.00 -1.45 -7.00
CA GLU A 108 -5.25 -0.23 -7.30
C GLU A 108 -6.16 0.86 -7.87
N VAL A 109 -5.97 2.08 -7.39
CA VAL A 109 -6.69 3.27 -7.80
C VAL A 109 -5.68 4.30 -8.30
N LYS A 110 -5.86 4.70 -9.56
CA LYS A 110 -5.20 5.87 -10.14
C LYS A 110 -5.90 7.13 -9.62
N TYR A 111 -5.25 7.83 -8.71
CA TYR A 111 -5.79 8.99 -8.02
C TYR A 111 -5.34 10.27 -8.73
N ASP A 112 -6.29 10.93 -9.39
CA ASP A 112 -6.07 12.11 -10.20
C ASP A 112 -6.49 13.36 -9.44
N TYR A 113 -5.51 14.11 -8.93
CA TYR A 113 -5.79 15.28 -8.10
C TYR A 113 -6.46 16.42 -8.87
N GLU A 114 -6.41 16.46 -10.20
CA GLU A 114 -7.15 17.46 -10.97
C GLU A 114 -8.66 17.21 -10.89
N LYS A 115 -9.07 15.93 -10.97
CA LYS A 115 -10.48 15.55 -10.78
C LYS A 115 -10.94 15.79 -9.34
N ILE A 116 -10.09 15.45 -8.37
CA ILE A 116 -10.39 15.65 -6.94
C ILE A 116 -10.59 17.12 -6.61
N ASN A 117 -9.67 17.98 -7.05
CA ASN A 117 -9.75 19.43 -6.85
C ASN A 117 -11.02 20.05 -7.48
N LYS A 118 -11.54 19.45 -8.55
CA LYS A 118 -12.71 19.97 -9.26
C LYS A 118 -14.04 19.50 -8.67
N TYR A 119 -14.12 18.28 -8.17
CA TYR A 119 -15.40 17.63 -7.86
C TYR A 119 -15.54 17.10 -6.45
N TYR A 120 -14.47 17.04 -5.65
CA TYR A 120 -14.46 16.35 -4.37
C TYR A 120 -14.00 17.22 -3.21
N VAL A 121 -12.73 17.61 -3.21
CA VAL A 121 -12.13 18.42 -2.14
C VAL A 121 -10.97 19.24 -2.68
N ARG A 122 -10.75 20.42 -2.11
CA ARG A 122 -9.58 21.24 -2.42
C ARG A 122 -8.34 20.60 -1.83
N SER A 123 -7.43 20.16 -2.70
CA SER A 123 -6.18 19.51 -2.37
C SER A 123 -5.00 20.40 -2.74
N CYS A 124 -3.93 20.37 -1.93
CA CYS A 124 -2.65 21.00 -2.28
C CYS A 124 -1.86 20.20 -3.33
N HIS A 125 -2.20 18.92 -3.55
CA HIS A 125 -1.51 18.05 -4.49
C HIS A 125 -1.95 18.27 -5.94
N LYS A 126 -1.09 17.86 -6.88
CA LYS A 126 -1.31 17.94 -8.31
C LYS A 126 -0.82 16.66 -9.00
N GLY A 127 -1.34 16.41 -10.20
CA GLY A 127 -0.95 15.25 -11.00
C GLY A 127 -1.60 13.97 -10.52
N VAL A 128 -0.95 12.85 -10.84
CA VAL A 128 -1.49 11.50 -10.61
C VAL A 128 -0.65 10.75 -9.59
N HIS A 129 -1.32 10.21 -8.58
CA HIS A 129 -0.78 9.27 -7.63
C HIS A 129 -1.43 7.90 -7.82
N TYR A 130 -0.76 6.86 -7.35
CA TYR A 130 -1.27 5.50 -7.37
C TYR A 130 -1.38 5.02 -5.94
N PHE A 131 -2.58 4.59 -5.56
CA PHE A 131 -2.81 4.03 -4.24
C PHE A 131 -3.40 2.63 -4.37
N ARG A 132 -2.99 1.73 -3.48
CA ARG A 132 -3.78 0.55 -3.18
C ARG A 132 -4.89 0.94 -2.22
N PHE A 133 -6.12 0.73 -2.66
CA PHE A 133 -7.36 1.04 -1.97
C PHE A 133 -7.91 -0.25 -1.35
N ILE A 134 -7.97 -0.28 -0.02
CA ILE A 134 -8.42 -1.44 0.74
C ILE A 134 -9.64 -1.06 1.56
N VAL A 135 -10.68 -1.88 1.48
CA VAL A 135 -11.94 -1.69 2.22
C VAL A 135 -12.26 -2.92 3.05
N ASN A 136 -12.50 -2.69 4.34
CA ASN A 136 -12.95 -3.69 5.30
C ASN A 136 -14.18 -3.18 6.06
N TYR A 137 -14.90 -4.08 6.73
CA TYR A 137 -16.16 -3.79 7.40
C TYR A 137 -16.07 -4.13 8.88
N MET A 138 -16.59 -3.24 9.71
CA MET A 138 -16.82 -3.47 11.13
C MET A 138 -18.31 -3.76 11.31
N TRP A 139 -18.60 -4.90 11.93
CA TRP A 139 -19.95 -5.42 12.09
C TRP A 139 -20.41 -5.22 13.52
N ASN A 140 -21.68 -4.84 13.70
CA ASN A 140 -22.29 -4.80 15.02
C ASN A 140 -22.63 -6.21 15.50
N ALA A 141 -23.07 -6.33 16.77
CA ALA A 141 -23.49 -7.61 17.36
C ALA A 141 -24.70 -8.26 16.65
N GLY A 142 -25.45 -7.49 15.85
CA GLY A 142 -26.57 -7.97 15.05
C GLY A 142 -26.19 -8.50 13.67
N GLY A 143 -24.91 -8.44 13.28
CA GLY A 143 -24.43 -8.88 11.97
C GLY A 143 -24.66 -7.87 10.84
N GLU A 144 -24.96 -6.61 11.17
CA GLU A 144 -25.04 -5.51 10.19
C GLU A 144 -23.74 -4.72 10.16
N VAL A 145 -23.41 -4.13 9.00
CA VAL A 145 -22.26 -3.24 8.87
C VAL A 145 -22.51 -1.99 9.71
N GLU A 146 -21.67 -1.79 10.73
CA GLU A 146 -21.69 -0.61 11.58
C GLU A 146 -20.86 0.52 10.97
N ASN A 147 -19.66 0.18 10.48
CA ASN A 147 -18.70 1.13 9.92
C ASN A 147 -17.87 0.49 8.81
N ILE A 148 -17.36 1.33 7.92
CA ILE A 148 -16.48 0.94 6.81
C ILE A 148 -15.07 1.47 7.11
N LEU A 149 -14.08 0.58 7.15
CA LEU A 149 -12.67 0.94 7.28
C LEU A 149 -12.04 1.01 5.89
N ILE A 150 -11.44 2.15 5.58
CA ILE A 150 -10.75 2.42 4.33
C ILE A 150 -9.28 2.66 4.60
N ILE A 151 -8.42 2.00 3.82
CA ILE A 151 -6.97 2.16 3.89
C ILE A 151 -6.45 2.49 2.50
N TRP A 152 -5.68 3.57 2.42
CA TRP A 152 -4.94 4.02 1.26
C TRP A 152 -3.46 3.76 1.49
N VAL A 153 -2.86 2.93 0.65
CA VAL A 153 -1.41 2.67 0.66
C VAL A 153 -0.80 3.29 -0.59
N GLU A 154 0.13 4.23 -0.43
CA GLU A 154 0.74 4.90 -1.57
C GLU A 154 1.75 4.02 -2.29
N ASN A 155 1.48 3.76 -3.59
CA ASN A 155 2.34 3.00 -4.50
C ASN A 155 2.92 3.87 -5.62
N THR A 156 2.77 5.20 -5.56
CA THR A 156 3.17 6.13 -6.62
C THR A 156 4.64 5.99 -7.02
N LEU A 157 5.54 5.82 -6.04
CA LEU A 157 6.98 5.66 -6.31
C LEU A 157 7.29 4.37 -7.06
N ILE A 158 6.63 3.27 -6.68
CA ILE A 158 6.78 1.97 -7.33
C ILE A 158 6.33 2.07 -8.80
N HIS A 159 5.16 2.67 -9.04
CA HIS A 159 4.64 2.89 -10.41
C HIS A 159 5.57 3.77 -11.25
N LYS A 160 6.11 4.86 -10.68
CA LYS A 160 7.08 5.73 -11.38
C LYS A 160 8.36 4.96 -11.75
N ALA A 161 8.90 4.16 -10.84
CA ALA A 161 10.08 3.36 -11.10
C ALA A 161 9.83 2.29 -12.17
N LEU A 162 8.70 1.57 -12.09
CA LEU A 162 8.32 0.58 -13.10
C LEU A 162 8.15 1.22 -14.48
N ARG A 163 7.48 2.37 -14.56
CA ARG A 163 7.31 3.11 -15.82
C ARG A 163 8.65 3.56 -16.41
N GLN A 164 9.55 4.09 -15.58
CA GLN A 164 10.89 4.47 -16.03
C GLN A 164 11.67 3.26 -16.54
N ASN A 165 11.67 2.14 -15.80
CA ASN A 165 12.32 0.90 -16.21
C ASN A 165 11.79 0.37 -17.54
N ASN A 166 10.47 0.41 -17.76
CA ASN A 166 9.86 0.00 -19.02
C ASN A 166 10.28 0.92 -20.17
N MET A 167 10.27 2.24 -19.97
CA MET A 167 10.76 3.19 -20.97
C MET A 167 12.23 2.96 -21.33
N PHE A 168 13.10 2.73 -20.34
CA PHE A 168 14.49 2.39 -20.61
C PHE A 168 14.61 1.10 -21.42
N ARG A 169 13.85 0.05 -21.06
CA ARG A 169 13.83 -1.20 -21.83
C ARG A 169 13.40 -1.00 -23.28
N GLU A 170 12.39 -0.18 -23.53
CA GLU A 170 11.94 0.15 -24.89
C GLU A 170 13.03 0.87 -25.69
N ILE A 171 13.65 1.89 -25.10
CA ILE A 171 14.74 2.65 -25.75
C ILE A 171 15.91 1.75 -26.11
N ILE A 172 16.37 0.90 -25.17
CA ILE A 172 17.50 0.00 -25.44
C ILE A 172 17.10 -1.05 -26.47
N THR A 173 15.86 -1.58 -26.42
CA THR A 173 15.36 -2.55 -27.41
C THR A 173 15.34 -1.95 -28.81
N TYR A 174 14.89 -0.70 -28.94
CA TYR A 174 14.89 0.01 -30.20
C TYR A 174 16.31 0.24 -30.73
N ALA A 175 17.21 0.77 -29.91
CA ALA A 175 18.61 1.00 -30.30
C ALA A 175 19.33 -0.30 -30.68
N SER A 176 19.09 -1.38 -29.93
CA SER A 176 19.61 -2.73 -30.18
C SER A 176 19.18 -3.26 -31.55
N SER A 177 17.88 -3.17 -31.88
CA SER A 177 17.37 -3.66 -33.17
C SER A 177 17.91 -2.87 -34.38
N ILE A 178 18.09 -1.55 -34.27
CA ILE A 178 18.65 -0.73 -35.37
C ILE A 178 20.13 -1.00 -35.57
N SER A 179 20.88 -1.08 -34.46
CA SER A 179 22.33 -1.33 -34.51
C SER A 179 22.66 -2.79 -34.81
N LYS A 180 21.69 -3.70 -34.72
CA LYS A 180 21.87 -5.17 -34.76
C LYS A 180 22.80 -5.69 -33.67
N ILE A 181 22.95 -4.93 -32.58
CA ILE A 181 23.75 -5.32 -31.40
C ILE A 181 22.82 -5.92 -30.37
N GLY A 182 23.06 -7.18 -30.01
CA GLY A 182 22.36 -7.87 -28.93
C GLY A 182 22.91 -7.51 -27.56
N PHE A 183 22.03 -7.24 -26.60
CA PHE A 183 22.43 -7.00 -25.21
C PHE A 183 21.88 -8.11 -24.30
N CYS A 184 22.75 -8.55 -23.39
CA CYS A 184 22.44 -9.47 -22.31
C CYS A 184 23.14 -8.96 -21.05
N SER A 185 22.46 -9.08 -19.91
CA SER A 185 22.97 -8.81 -18.58
C SER A 185 22.66 -10.01 -17.70
N LEU A 186 23.67 -10.45 -16.95
CA LEU A 186 23.62 -11.67 -16.14
C LEU A 186 23.95 -11.29 -14.70
N ASN A 187 23.08 -11.64 -13.77
CA ASN A 187 23.33 -11.53 -12.35
C ASN A 187 23.66 -12.91 -11.78
N LEU A 188 24.96 -13.18 -11.64
CA LEU A 188 25.47 -14.47 -11.16
C LEU A 188 24.98 -14.79 -9.75
N SER A 189 24.91 -13.79 -8.86
CA SER A 189 24.48 -13.99 -7.46
C SER A 189 23.01 -14.41 -7.31
N LYS A 190 22.13 -13.91 -8.19
CA LYS A 190 20.68 -14.19 -8.14
C LYS A 190 20.22 -15.19 -9.19
N SER A 191 21.12 -15.62 -10.09
CA SER A 191 20.76 -16.38 -11.28
C SER A 191 19.68 -15.71 -12.13
N GLU A 192 19.67 -14.37 -12.17
CA GLU A 192 18.73 -13.58 -12.97
C GLU A 192 19.40 -13.15 -14.28
N GLN A 193 18.66 -13.17 -15.39
CA GLN A 193 19.13 -12.69 -16.68
C GLN A 193 18.17 -11.66 -17.27
N LEU A 194 18.73 -10.68 -17.95
CA LEU A 194 18.02 -9.68 -18.74
C LEU A 194 18.62 -9.65 -20.13
N MET A 195 17.82 -9.99 -21.14
CA MET A 195 18.25 -9.96 -22.53
C MET A 195 17.26 -9.19 -23.40
N ILE A 196 17.78 -8.63 -24.48
CA ILE A 196 17.01 -7.94 -25.51
C ILE A 196 16.81 -8.89 -26.70
N PRO A 197 15.68 -8.85 -27.41
CA PRO A 197 15.39 -9.80 -28.50
C PRO A 197 16.49 -9.95 -29.56
N GLU A 198 17.22 -8.88 -29.90
CA GLU A 198 18.31 -8.93 -30.89
C GLU A 198 19.47 -9.85 -30.44
N TYR A 199 19.69 -10.04 -29.13
CA TYR A 199 20.69 -10.99 -28.60
C TYR A 199 20.38 -12.43 -29.01
N LEU A 200 19.14 -12.87 -28.85
CA LEU A 200 18.72 -14.22 -29.23
C LEU A 200 18.78 -14.41 -30.75
N LYS A 201 18.35 -13.39 -31.49
CA LYS A 201 18.40 -13.39 -32.96
C LYS A 201 19.83 -13.49 -33.50
N ASN A 202 20.79 -12.81 -32.86
CA ASN A 202 22.21 -12.90 -33.21
C ASN A 202 22.80 -14.29 -32.91
N LEU A 203 22.28 -14.99 -31.91
CA LEU A 203 22.62 -16.39 -31.62
C LEU A 203 21.89 -17.40 -32.53
N GLY A 204 21.07 -16.94 -33.47
CA GLY A 204 20.32 -17.79 -34.40
C GLY A 204 19.11 -18.51 -33.79
N ILE A 205 18.69 -18.11 -32.60
CA ILE A 205 17.56 -18.70 -31.87
C ILE A 205 16.24 -18.11 -32.41
N LYS A 206 15.32 -18.98 -32.85
CA LYS A 206 14.10 -18.59 -33.57
C LYS A 206 12.79 -18.64 -32.75
N GLU A 207 12.78 -19.24 -31.56
CA GLU A 207 11.58 -19.39 -30.72
C GLU A 207 11.82 -18.90 -29.28
N GLU A 208 10.74 -18.53 -28.59
CA GLU A 208 10.72 -18.26 -27.14
C GLU A 208 11.12 -19.53 -26.39
N ILE A 209 12.42 -19.69 -26.15
CA ILE A 209 12.89 -20.76 -25.29
C ILE A 209 12.56 -20.37 -23.85
N ASP A 210 11.63 -21.10 -23.23
CA ASP A 210 11.35 -21.05 -21.80
C ASP A 210 12.62 -21.52 -21.07
N MET A 211 13.42 -20.58 -20.56
CA MET A 211 14.80 -20.88 -20.13
C MET A 211 15.10 -20.46 -18.69
N PRO A 212 15.17 -21.44 -17.77
CA PRO A 212 15.64 -21.24 -16.40
C PRO A 212 17.17 -21.24 -16.26
N ARG A 213 17.95 -21.43 -17.34
CA ARG A 213 19.41 -21.65 -17.23
C ARG A 213 20.22 -20.66 -18.06
N ILE A 214 21.06 -19.92 -17.33
CA ILE A 214 22.04 -18.88 -17.72
C ILE A 214 22.88 -19.22 -18.98
N PHE A 215 23.02 -20.51 -19.33
CA PHE A 215 24.04 -20.99 -20.28
C PHE A 215 23.53 -21.84 -21.44
N SER A 216 22.23 -22.11 -21.55
CA SER A 216 21.71 -22.94 -22.66
C SER A 216 21.95 -22.30 -24.03
N ASN A 217 21.91 -20.98 -24.11
CA ASN A 217 22.08 -20.23 -25.35
C ASN A 217 23.54 -20.23 -25.86
N LEU A 218 24.52 -20.61 -25.02
CA LEU A 218 25.93 -20.73 -25.41
C LEU A 218 26.23 -22.01 -26.21
N GLU A 219 25.28 -22.94 -26.33
CA GLU A 219 25.45 -24.11 -27.19
C GLU A 219 25.59 -23.74 -28.68
N HIS A 220 25.11 -22.55 -29.05
CA HIS A 220 25.28 -21.98 -30.39
C HIS A 220 26.59 -21.20 -30.57
N ALA A 221 27.35 -20.96 -29.50
CA ALA A 221 28.65 -20.32 -29.57
C ALA A 221 29.74 -21.33 -29.99
N HIS A 222 30.86 -20.84 -30.55
CA HIS A 222 31.99 -21.69 -30.89
C HIS A 222 32.52 -22.44 -29.64
N PRO A 223 32.90 -23.73 -29.74
CA PRO A 223 33.33 -24.51 -28.57
C PRO A 223 34.48 -23.89 -27.77
N ASP A 224 35.44 -23.26 -28.44
CA ASP A 224 36.59 -22.62 -27.80
C ASP A 224 36.17 -21.37 -27.01
N ASP A 225 35.32 -20.52 -27.59
CA ASP A 225 34.81 -19.31 -26.95
C ASP A 225 33.88 -19.66 -25.77
N ARG A 226 33.08 -20.71 -25.93
CA ARG A 226 32.23 -21.24 -24.86
C ARG A 226 33.06 -21.67 -23.66
N LYS A 227 34.16 -22.41 -23.88
CA LYS A 227 35.03 -22.87 -22.80
C LYS A 227 35.67 -21.68 -22.08
N PHE A 228 36.19 -20.72 -22.84
CA PHE A 228 36.83 -19.52 -22.30
C PHE A 228 35.84 -18.65 -21.49
N PHE A 229 34.61 -18.49 -22.00
CA PHE A 229 33.56 -17.73 -21.30
C PHE A 229 33.10 -18.40 -20.00
N LEU A 230 32.98 -19.74 -19.98
CA LEU A 230 32.65 -20.49 -18.77
C LEU A 230 33.73 -20.34 -17.69
N GLU A 231 35.00 -20.45 -18.07
CA GLU A 231 36.14 -20.22 -17.16
C GLU A 231 36.17 -18.77 -16.63
N TYR A 232 35.82 -17.80 -17.48
CA TYR A 232 35.74 -16.40 -17.09
C TYR A 232 34.63 -16.16 -16.04
N ILE A 233 33.44 -16.75 -16.24
CA ILE A 233 32.33 -16.62 -15.30
C ILE A 233 32.62 -17.32 -13.98
N GLU A 234 33.20 -18.51 -14.01
CA GLU A 234 33.59 -19.24 -12.80
C GLU A 234 34.56 -18.41 -11.94
N LYS A 235 35.50 -17.69 -12.58
CA LYS A 235 36.39 -16.76 -11.86
C LYS A 235 35.65 -15.51 -11.36
N ALA A 236 34.71 -14.99 -12.16
CA ALA A 236 33.92 -13.81 -11.80
C ALA A 236 33.01 -14.02 -10.57
N ASP A 237 32.71 -15.27 -10.20
CA ASP A 237 31.97 -15.60 -8.97
C ASP A 237 32.78 -15.33 -7.69
N TYR A 238 34.11 -15.42 -7.76
CA TYR A 238 34.99 -15.32 -6.59
C TYR A 238 35.91 -14.10 -6.64
N GLU A 239 36.12 -13.49 -7.81
CA GLU A 239 37.08 -12.40 -8.02
C GLU A 239 36.53 -11.31 -8.95
N ARG A 240 37.01 -10.07 -8.80
CA ARG A 240 36.62 -8.95 -9.67
C ARG A 240 37.41 -9.02 -10.98
N MET A 241 36.74 -9.36 -12.08
CA MET A 241 37.35 -9.54 -13.40
C MET A 241 37.32 -8.26 -14.26
N GLU A 242 38.30 -8.10 -15.16
CA GLU A 242 38.28 -7.05 -16.20
C GLU A 242 37.36 -7.41 -17.38
N PRO A 243 36.79 -6.43 -18.10
CA PRO A 243 35.87 -6.69 -19.20
C PRO A 243 36.46 -7.66 -20.24
N LEU A 244 35.69 -8.70 -20.56
CA LEU A 244 36.06 -9.69 -21.56
C LEU A 244 35.86 -9.12 -22.97
N PHE A 245 36.92 -9.06 -23.77
CA PHE A 245 36.85 -8.75 -25.19
C PHE A 245 37.19 -10.03 -25.97
N VAL A 246 36.17 -10.67 -26.53
CA VAL A 246 36.35 -11.80 -27.47
C VAL A 246 36.13 -11.23 -28.88
N LEU A 247 37.11 -11.40 -29.76
CA LEU A 247 37.10 -10.94 -31.16
C LEU A 247 36.41 -11.95 -32.07
#